data_AF-A0A2T6BBJ2-F1
#
_entry.id   AF-A0A2T6BBJ2-F1
#
_cell.length_a   1.000
_cell.length_b   1.000
_cell.length_c   1.000
_cell.angle_alpha   90.00
_cell.angle_beta   90.00
_cell.angle_gamma   90.00
#
_symmetry.space_group_name_H-M   'P 1'
#
loop_
_entity.id
_entity.type
_entity.pdbx_description
1 polymer ?
#
loop_
_entity_poly.entity_id
_entity_poly.type
_entity_poly.pdbx_seq_one_letter_code
_entity_poly.pdbx_strand_id
1 'polypeptide(L)'
;MRTLSMLVALLPLLACVQPAPPGPTSLPLMGGYRNPADPCRRVGEDAFTNQFLDDAADLVACPAGMENMGVFVTETGARRLTGAAGYTLFSVPRR
;
A
#
# COMPACT_ATOMS: atom_id res chain seq x y z
N MET A 1 -45.94 25.00 -39.84
CA MET A 1 -44.51 24.73 -40.13
C MET A 1 -43.76 24.63 -38.81
N ARG A 2 -43.27 23.42 -38.50
CA ARG A 2 -42.08 23.08 -37.69
C ARG A 2 -42.01 23.56 -36.23
N THR A 3 -42.55 22.73 -35.34
CA THR A 3 -42.14 22.63 -33.93
C THR A 3 -40.67 22.17 -33.86
N LEU A 4 -39.82 22.98 -33.23
CA LEU A 4 -38.38 22.78 -33.10
C LEU A 4 -38.12 21.75 -31.98
N SER A 5 -37.71 20.55 -32.36
CA SER A 5 -37.33 19.48 -31.42
C SER A 5 -35.92 19.76 -30.90
N MET A 6 -35.80 20.15 -29.62
CA MET A 6 -34.54 20.40 -28.95
C MET A 6 -33.94 19.07 -28.50
N LEU A 7 -33.00 18.56 -29.30
CA LEU A 7 -32.26 17.31 -29.05
C LEU A 7 -31.34 17.51 -27.84
N VAL A 8 -31.64 16.84 -26.72
CA VAL A 8 -30.76 16.76 -25.55
C VAL A 8 -29.50 15.98 -25.96
N ALA A 9 -28.36 16.67 -26.05
CA ALA A 9 -27.07 16.05 -26.33
C ALA A 9 -26.59 15.30 -25.09
N LEU A 10 -26.69 13.97 -25.13
CA LEU A 10 -26.10 13.06 -24.15
C LEU A 10 -24.57 13.01 -24.41
N LEU A 11 -23.77 13.78 -23.67
CA LEU A 11 -22.31 13.69 -23.71
C LEU A 11 -21.87 12.38 -23.02
N PRO A 12 -21.19 11.44 -23.71
CA PRO A 12 -20.60 10.30 -23.05
C PRO A 12 -19.34 10.76 -22.31
N LEU A 13 -19.32 10.60 -20.99
CA LEU A 13 -18.12 10.75 -20.18
C LEU A 13 -17.14 9.61 -20.54
N LEU A 14 -16.27 9.85 -21.53
CA LEU A 14 -15.08 9.03 -21.74
C LEU A 14 -14.11 9.31 -20.57
N ALA A 15 -14.21 8.53 -19.50
CA ALA A 15 -13.19 8.50 -18.47
C ALA A 15 -11.96 7.76 -19.02
N CYS A 16 -10.84 8.46 -19.18
CA CYS A 16 -9.57 7.86 -19.51
C CYS A 16 -9.12 6.97 -18.34
N VAL A 17 -9.24 5.64 -18.49
CA VAL A 17 -8.58 4.69 -17.59
C VAL A 17 -7.10 4.68 -17.95
N GLN A 18 -6.28 5.41 -17.19
CA GLN A 18 -4.83 5.26 -17.30
C GLN A 18 -4.40 4.00 -16.54
N PRO A 19 -3.57 3.12 -17.13
CA PRO A 19 -3.01 1.99 -16.40
C PRO A 19 -2.17 2.52 -15.23
N ALA A 20 -2.35 1.91 -14.06
CA ALA A 20 -1.51 2.22 -12.92
C ALA A 20 -0.04 1.93 -13.27
N PRO A 21 0.92 2.77 -12.84
CA PRO A 21 2.33 2.44 -12.95
C PRO A 21 2.60 1.06 -12.34
N PRO A 22 3.55 0.28 -12.89
CA PRO A 22 3.95 -0.97 -12.25
C PRO A 22 4.43 -0.69 -10.82
N GLY A 23 4.05 -1.57 -9.89
CA GLY A 23 4.52 -1.50 -8.51
C GLY A 23 6.04 -1.71 -8.43
N PRO A 24 6.66 -1.42 -7.27
CA PRO A 24 8.09 -1.60 -7.10
C PRO A 24 8.47 -3.08 -7.18
N THR A 25 9.63 -3.36 -7.79
CA THR A 25 10.21 -4.71 -7.88
C THR A 25 11.03 -5.08 -6.65
N SER A 26 11.41 -4.10 -5.83
CA SER A 26 12.16 -4.29 -4.58
C SER A 26 11.73 -3.25 -3.55
N LEU A 27 12.07 -3.49 -2.28
CA LEU A 27 11.88 -2.56 -1.18
C LEU A 27 13.23 -2.30 -0.50
N PRO A 28 13.46 -1.12 0.10
CA PRO A 28 14.67 -0.82 0.87
C PRO A 28 14.63 -1.56 2.22
N LEU A 29 14.76 -2.89 2.18
CA LEU A 29 14.70 -3.75 3.36
C LEU A 29 15.92 -3.55 4.25
N MET A 30 15.67 -3.26 5.52
CA MET A 30 16.67 -3.17 6.59
C MET A 30 16.71 -4.48 7.38
N GLY A 31 17.26 -4.50 8.60
CA GLY A 31 17.26 -5.69 9.46
C GLY A 31 15.87 -6.19 9.87
N GLY A 32 15.83 -7.37 10.51
CA GLY A 32 14.61 -7.90 11.11
C GLY A 32 13.96 -6.93 12.11
N TYR A 33 12.62 -6.96 12.19
CA TYR A 33 11.82 -5.99 12.92
C TYR A 33 11.95 -6.13 14.44
N ARG A 34 11.47 -7.25 15.02
CA ARG A 34 11.52 -7.50 16.47
C ARG A 34 12.90 -7.95 16.94
N ASN A 35 13.62 -8.67 16.08
CA ASN A 35 14.98 -9.13 16.31
C ASN A 35 15.68 -9.40 14.97
N PRO A 36 17.00 -9.60 14.91
CA PRO A 36 17.74 -9.78 13.66
C PRO A 36 17.28 -10.96 12.78
N ALA A 37 16.67 -12.00 13.37
CA ALA A 37 16.17 -13.18 12.67
C ALA A 37 14.67 -13.10 12.33
N ASP A 38 13.99 -12.00 12.68
CA ASP A 38 12.58 -11.82 12.36
C ASP A 38 12.36 -11.79 10.84
N PRO A 39 11.48 -12.64 10.30
CA PRO A 39 11.19 -12.63 8.87
C PRO A 39 10.45 -11.36 8.44
N CYS A 40 9.77 -10.66 9.34
CA CYS A 40 9.31 -9.29 9.08
C CYS A 40 10.50 -8.33 9.20
N ARG A 41 10.65 -7.42 8.22
CA ARG A 41 11.80 -6.53 8.08
C ARG A 41 11.37 -5.07 8.20
N ARG A 42 12.20 -4.22 8.81
CA ARG A 42 12.02 -2.76 8.70
C ARG A 42 12.25 -2.31 7.26
N VAL A 43 11.56 -1.26 6.84
CA VAL A 43 11.64 -0.73 5.48
C VAL A 43 12.10 0.73 5.53
N GLY A 44 13.09 1.08 4.72
CA GLY A 44 13.55 2.44 4.54
C GLY A 44 12.71 3.28 3.60
N GLU A 45 13.20 4.48 3.32
CA GLU A 45 12.61 5.42 2.37
C GLU A 45 13.08 5.16 0.93
N ASP A 46 12.15 5.14 0.00
CA ASP A 46 12.37 5.31 -1.43
C ASP A 46 11.18 6.04 -2.08
N ALA A 47 11.14 6.11 -3.42
CA ALA A 47 10.07 6.77 -4.17
C ALA A 47 8.67 6.15 -3.92
N PHE A 48 8.61 4.87 -3.57
CA PHE A 48 7.37 4.16 -3.27
C PHE A 48 7.00 4.20 -1.79
N THR A 49 7.96 4.09 -0.88
CA THR A 49 7.70 3.93 0.56
C THR A 49 7.58 5.24 1.32
N ASN A 50 8.05 6.37 0.79
CA ASN A 50 8.00 7.67 1.47
C ASN A 50 6.59 8.03 1.99
N GLN A 51 5.55 7.69 1.23
CA GLN A 51 4.14 7.96 1.56
C GLN A 51 3.60 7.12 2.72
N PHE A 52 4.37 6.14 3.21
CA PHE A 52 4.00 5.24 4.29
C PHE A 52 4.84 5.44 5.56
N LEU A 53 5.87 6.29 5.51
CA LEU A 53 6.73 6.58 6.64
C LEU A 53 6.05 7.57 7.59
N ASP A 54 6.26 7.35 8.89
CA ASP A 54 5.57 8.06 9.96
C ASP A 54 6.53 8.24 11.16
N ASP A 55 6.47 9.41 11.81
CA ASP A 55 7.30 9.75 12.96
C ASP A 55 6.82 9.12 14.28
N ALA A 56 5.65 8.50 14.29
CA ALA A 56 5.10 7.70 15.36
C ALA A 56 4.99 6.19 15.03
N ALA A 57 5.35 5.74 13.83
CA ALA A 57 5.25 4.32 13.45
C ALA A 57 6.43 3.81 12.61
N ASP A 58 6.73 2.52 12.76
CA ASP A 58 7.67 1.81 11.91
C ASP A 58 6.97 1.26 10.66
N LEU A 59 7.61 1.39 9.49
CA LEU A 59 7.19 0.70 8.27
C LEU A 59 7.82 -0.70 8.23
N VAL A 60 6.99 -1.73 8.21
CA VAL A 60 7.40 -3.13 8.32
C VAL A 60 6.88 -3.93 7.12
N ALA A 61 7.77 -4.68 6.48
CA ALA A 61 7.46 -5.62 5.41
C ALA A 61 7.51 -7.05 5.93
N CYS A 62 6.36 -7.74 5.91
CA CYS A 62 6.29 -9.17 6.19
C CYS A 62 6.06 -9.94 4.87
N PRO A 63 6.76 -11.06 4.62
CA PRO A 63 6.53 -11.89 3.43
C PRO A 63 5.04 -12.15 3.16
N ALA A 64 4.62 -11.99 1.91
CA ALA A 64 3.24 -12.25 1.53
C ALA A 64 2.88 -13.73 1.78
N GLY A 65 1.68 -13.98 2.31
CA GLY A 65 1.23 -15.33 2.65
C GLY A 65 1.83 -15.91 3.94
N MET A 66 2.62 -15.14 4.70
CA MET A 66 3.08 -15.55 6.03
C MET A 66 1.88 -15.90 6.93
N GLU A 67 1.99 -17.00 7.66
CA GLU A 67 0.99 -17.43 8.63
C GLU A 67 0.97 -16.53 9.87
N ASN A 68 -0.13 -16.59 10.64
CA ASN A 68 -0.26 -15.90 11.94
C ASN A 68 -0.17 -14.36 11.90
N MET A 69 -0.35 -13.72 10.73
CA MET A 69 -0.35 -12.26 10.63
C MET A 69 -1.44 -11.57 11.46
N GLY A 70 -2.53 -12.26 11.80
CA GLY A 70 -3.56 -11.75 12.73
C GLY A 70 -3.03 -11.56 14.15
N VAL A 71 -2.16 -12.46 14.63
CA VAL A 71 -1.48 -12.34 15.93
C VAL A 71 -0.53 -11.16 15.91
N PHE A 72 0.29 -11.04 14.86
CA PHE A 72 1.18 -9.88 14.69
C PHE A 72 0.42 -8.55 14.78
N VAL A 73 -0.70 -8.42 14.07
CA VAL A 73 -1.56 -7.22 14.13
C VAL A 73 -2.08 -6.96 15.54
N THR A 74 -2.51 -8.01 16.24
CA THR A 74 -3.11 -7.89 17.58
C THR A 74 -2.08 -7.50 18.64
N GLU A 75 -0.88 -8.09 18.60
CA GLU A 75 0.18 -7.85 19.60
C GLU A 75 0.85 -6.48 19.41
N THR A 76 1.03 -6.07 18.15
CA THR A 76 1.79 -4.86 17.81
C THR A 76 0.90 -3.64 17.57
N GLY A 77 -0.40 -3.82 17.34
CA GLY A 77 -1.28 -2.76 16.86
C GLY A 77 -1.04 -2.40 15.39
N ALA A 78 -0.38 -3.29 14.63
CA ALA A 78 -0.04 -3.02 13.23
C ALA A 78 -1.27 -2.81 12.34
N ARG A 79 -1.20 -1.82 11.46
CA ARG A 79 -2.20 -1.59 10.40
C ARG A 79 -1.63 -2.01 9.06
N ARG A 80 -2.33 -2.89 8.35
CA ARG A 80 -1.98 -3.27 6.97
C ARG A 80 -2.13 -2.05 6.05
N LEU A 81 -1.14 -1.84 5.18
CA LEU A 81 -1.12 -0.74 4.21
C LEU A 81 -1.42 -1.25 2.80
N THR A 82 -0.49 -2.02 2.21
CA THR A 82 -0.55 -2.50 0.83
C THR A 82 0.36 -3.71 0.62
N GLY A 83 0.27 -4.34 -0.55
CA GLY A 83 1.22 -5.35 -1.01
C GLY A 83 2.24 -4.77 -1.99
N ALA A 84 3.51 -5.14 -1.87
CA ALA A 84 4.58 -4.68 -2.75
C ALA A 84 5.78 -5.64 -2.75
N ALA A 85 6.39 -5.89 -3.91
CA ALA A 85 7.61 -6.67 -4.07
C ALA A 85 7.63 -8.05 -3.32
N GLY A 86 6.48 -8.73 -3.23
CA GLY A 86 6.36 -10.01 -2.51
C GLY A 86 6.13 -9.91 -0.99
N TYR A 87 5.88 -8.70 -0.48
CA TYR A 87 5.60 -8.43 0.93
C TYR A 87 4.21 -7.80 1.13
N THR A 88 3.68 -7.96 2.33
CA THR A 88 2.62 -7.10 2.88
C THR A 88 3.26 -6.05 3.77
N LEU A 89 2.97 -4.78 3.51
CA LEU A 89 3.43 -3.65 4.31
C LEU A 89 2.47 -3.36 5.46
N PHE A 90 3.04 -3.05 6.61
CA PHE A 90 2.36 -2.68 7.84
C PHE A 90 2.96 -1.39 8.41
N SER A 91 2.11 -0.52 8.93
CA SER A 91 2.50 0.56 9.84
C SER A 91 2.34 0.05 11.26
N VAL A 92 3.41 0.08 12.06
CA VAL A 92 3.43 -0.44 13.43
C VAL A 92 3.73 0.70 14.40
N PRO A 93 2.76 1.13 15.24
CA PRO A 93 2.98 2.23 16.17
C PRO A 93 4.16 1.96 17.11
N ARG A 94 5.03 2.97 17.27
CA ARG A 94 6.03 2.99 18.34
C ARG A 94 5.30 3.35 19.64
N ARG A 95 5.52 2.58 20.71
CA ARG A 95 4.98 2.88 22.04
C ARG A 95 5.99 3.64 22.88
#